data_AF-A0A5B7H6C0-F1
#
_entry.id   AF-A0A5B7H6C0-F1
#
_cell.length_a   1.000
_cell.length_b   1.000
_cell.length_c   1.000
_cell.angle_alpha   90.00
_cell.angle_beta   90.00
_cell.angle_gamma   90.00
#
_symmetry.space_group_name_H-M   'P 1'
#
loop_
_entity.id
_entity.type
_entity.pdbx_description
1 polymer ?
#
loop_
_entity_poly.entity_id
_entity_poly.type
_entity_poly.pdbx_seq_one_letter_code
_entity_poly.pdbx_strand_id
1 'polypeptide(L)'
;MTCLLQVPQVPLSWVRTPSGRSCRSRRASVAALPSFRCLPLLLVTLHARDVVSSLIRSNVEDYRWVMQLRYSWQAQNSLLQLHAAYRSLDYGYEYNGCGSPDYVVTPLSERVLYVTLAALAAHTPPLLTGECGSGRQSLMEAAAHIAGRFLLTFSLSPFTSVASLSSMLAGSLVGGSWLYLRECEQASPVVLSALASMLLNLNLAHIYTSANPVIQVNTAGKLLGTCRAL
;
A
#
# COMPACT_ATOMS: atom_id res chain seq x y z
N MET A 1 17.50 2.15 8.03
CA MET A 1 16.66 2.97 7.14
C MET A 1 15.92 2.03 6.18
N THR A 2 14.59 2.04 6.13
CA THR A 2 13.79 1.16 5.26
C THR A 2 12.84 1.97 4.41
N CYS A 3 12.87 1.77 3.09
CA CYS A 3 12.18 2.59 2.09
C CYS A 3 11.08 1.76 1.42
N LEU A 4 9.85 2.27 1.38
CA LEU A 4 8.74 1.65 0.65
C LEU A 4 8.44 2.47 -0.60
N LEU A 5 8.22 1.78 -1.71
CA LEU A 5 7.98 2.37 -3.01
C LEU A 5 6.59 1.96 -3.49
N GLN A 6 5.70 2.95 -3.57
CA GLN A 6 4.46 2.81 -4.32
C GLN A 6 4.73 3.19 -5.78
N VAL A 7 4.34 2.28 -6.67
CA VAL A 7 4.52 2.43 -8.10
C VAL A 7 3.14 2.51 -8.78
N PRO A 8 2.90 3.47 -9.69
CA PRO A 8 1.57 3.70 -10.28
C PRO A 8 1.16 2.56 -11.23
N GLN A 9 -0.13 2.21 -11.20
CA GLN A 9 -0.76 1.14 -11.98
C GLN A 9 -1.29 1.66 -13.34
N VAL A 10 -1.32 0.77 -14.35
CA VAL A 10 -1.96 0.96 -15.67
C VAL A 10 -3.31 0.21 -15.65
N PRO A 11 -4.41 0.76 -16.22
CA PRO A 11 -5.73 0.18 -16.04
C PRO A 11 -5.92 -1.10 -16.87
N LEU A 12 -6.20 -2.22 -16.19
CA LEU A 12 -6.75 -3.42 -16.82
C LEU A 12 -8.26 -3.42 -16.67
N SER A 13 -8.94 -3.33 -17.81
CA SER A 13 -10.38 -3.44 -17.95
C SER A 13 -10.81 -4.92 -17.99
N TRP A 14 -12.03 -5.15 -17.53
CA TRP A 14 -12.86 -6.36 -17.64
C TRP A 14 -12.77 -7.40 -16.51
N VAL A 15 -13.76 -7.34 -15.61
CA VAL A 15 -14.51 -8.54 -15.20
C VAL A 15 -16.00 -8.16 -15.09
N ARG A 16 -16.83 -8.77 -15.94
CA ARG A 16 -18.30 -8.64 -15.88
C ARG A 16 -18.83 -9.49 -14.71
N THR A 17 -19.63 -8.90 -13.82
CA THR A 17 -20.39 -9.65 -12.81
C THR A 17 -21.71 -10.17 -13.38
N PRO A 18 -22.12 -11.43 -13.16
CA PRO A 18 -23.49 -11.83 -13.39
C PRO A 18 -24.39 -11.42 -12.22
N SER A 19 -25.64 -11.18 -12.59
CA SER A 19 -26.73 -10.60 -11.81
C SER A 19 -27.24 -11.49 -10.68
N GLY A 20 -27.59 -10.80 -9.58
CA GLY A 20 -28.75 -11.02 -8.71
C GLY A 20 -29.14 -12.44 -8.31
N ARG A 21 -28.88 -12.78 -7.04
CA ARG A 21 -29.82 -13.56 -6.21
C ARG A 21 -29.84 -13.04 -4.77
N SER A 22 -31.06 -12.86 -4.26
CA SER A 22 -31.40 -12.50 -2.89
C SER A 22 -30.89 -13.56 -1.89
N CYS A 23 -29.91 -13.18 -1.06
CA CYS A 23 -29.51 -13.99 0.10
C CYS A 23 -30.41 -13.64 1.30
N ARG A 24 -31.48 -14.42 1.48
CA ARG A 24 -32.16 -14.49 2.78
C ARG A 24 -31.16 -15.02 3.81
N SER A 25 -30.87 -14.22 4.83
CA SER A 25 -30.02 -14.56 5.95
C SER A 25 -30.58 -15.75 6.73
N ARG A 26 -30.12 -16.96 6.42
CA ARG A 26 -30.10 -18.04 7.41
C ARG A 26 -28.95 -17.74 8.36
N ARG A 27 -29.24 -17.60 9.65
CA ARG A 27 -28.23 -17.68 10.70
C ARG A 27 -27.57 -19.05 10.59
N ALA A 28 -26.43 -19.13 9.91
CA ALA A 28 -25.57 -20.29 10.00
C ALA A 28 -25.04 -20.31 11.44
N SER A 29 -25.36 -21.38 12.16
CA SER A 29 -24.78 -21.68 13.47
C SER A 29 -23.26 -21.63 13.36
N VAL A 30 -22.63 -20.87 14.25
CA VAL A 30 -21.18 -20.74 14.45
C VAL A 30 -20.65 -22.09 14.96
N ALA A 31 -20.60 -23.10 14.10
CA ALA A 31 -20.12 -24.42 14.43
C ALA A 31 -18.84 -24.70 13.62
N ALA A 32 -17.73 -24.71 14.36
CA ALA A 32 -16.44 -25.31 14.00
C ALA A 32 -15.63 -24.68 12.84
N LEU A 33 -15.44 -23.35 12.86
CA LEU A 33 -14.21 -22.78 12.30
C LEU A 33 -13.11 -22.89 13.37
N PRO A 34 -11.87 -23.33 13.06
CA PRO A 34 -10.80 -23.33 14.06
C PRO A 34 -10.62 -21.90 14.57
N SER A 35 -10.67 -21.73 15.90
CA SER A 35 -10.79 -20.47 16.64
C SER A 35 -9.89 -19.34 16.14
N PHE A 36 -8.72 -19.66 15.60
CA PHE A 36 -7.75 -18.71 15.09
C PHE A 36 -8.14 -18.01 13.77
N ARG A 37 -9.03 -18.59 12.94
CA ARG A 37 -9.38 -17.99 11.63
C ARG A 37 -10.21 -16.72 11.72
N CYS A 38 -10.93 -16.51 12.82
CA CYS A 38 -11.75 -15.31 13.03
C CYS A 38 -11.01 -14.21 13.82
N LEU A 39 -9.79 -14.46 14.28
CA LEU A 39 -9.02 -13.55 15.12
C LEU A 39 -8.76 -12.19 14.44
N PRO A 40 -8.42 -12.09 13.14
CA PRO A 40 -8.23 -10.80 12.48
C PRO A 40 -9.51 -9.95 12.47
N LEU A 41 -10.68 -10.57 12.23
CA LEU A 41 -11.97 -9.88 12.26
C LEU A 41 -12.27 -9.36 13.67
N LEU A 42 -11.97 -10.15 14.70
CA LEU A 42 -12.13 -9.75 16.09
C LEU A 42 -11.23 -8.55 16.44
N LEU A 43 -9.96 -8.57 16.02
CA LEU A 43 -9.03 -7.47 16.27
C LEU A 43 -9.48 -6.16 15.59
N VAL A 44 -9.92 -6.23 14.33
CA VAL A 44 -10.42 -5.06 13.61
C VAL A 44 -11.69 -4.50 14.27
N THR A 45 -12.61 -5.37 14.70
CA THR A 45 -13.86 -4.93 15.37
C THR A 45 -13.60 -4.33 16.75
N LEU A 46 -12.67 -4.89 17.53
CA LEU A 46 -12.24 -4.32 18.82
C LEU A 46 -11.58 -2.95 18.63
N HIS A 47 -10.66 -2.83 17.65
CA HIS A 47 -10.03 -1.56 17.33
C HIS A 47 -11.07 -0.51 16.91
N ALA A 48 -12.02 -0.86 16.03
CA ALA A 48 -13.09 0.04 15.61
C ALA A 48 -13.99 0.48 16.79
N ARG A 49 -14.32 -0.43 17.71
CA ARG A 49 -15.06 -0.10 18.93
C ARG A 49 -14.30 0.91 19.78
N ASP A 50 -13.00 0.71 19.95
CA ASP A 50 -12.16 1.58 20.78
C ASP A 50 -12.03 2.97 20.14
N VAL A 51 -11.85 3.05 18.82
CA VAL A 51 -11.88 4.31 18.05
C VAL A 51 -13.21 5.04 18.25
N VAL A 52 -14.35 4.37 18.04
CA VAL A 52 -15.68 4.97 18.22
C VAL A 52 -15.87 5.46 19.66
N SER A 53 -15.45 4.67 20.66
CA SER A 53 -15.53 5.08 22.06
C SER A 53 -14.68 6.31 22.36
N SER A 54 -13.51 6.45 21.71
CA SER A 54 -12.65 7.62 21.83
C SER A 54 -13.28 8.84 21.16
N LEU A 55 -13.92 8.65 19.99
CA LEU A 55 -14.59 9.69 19.22
C LEU A 55 -15.87 10.21 19.88
N ILE A 56 -16.54 9.40 20.70
CA ILE A 56 -17.71 9.82 21.49
C ILE A 56 -17.26 10.64 22.72
N ARG A 57 -16.09 10.31 23.29
CA ARG A 57 -15.53 11.04 24.43
C ARG A 57 -14.94 12.39 24.02
N SER A 58 -14.31 12.46 22.85
CA SER A 58 -14.05 13.73 22.19
C SER A 58 -15.33 14.27 21.56
N ASN A 59 -15.50 15.57 21.40
CA ASN A 59 -16.60 16.04 20.56
C ASN A 59 -16.31 15.66 19.09
N VAL A 60 -17.34 15.28 18.32
CA VAL A 60 -17.18 14.63 17.00
C VAL A 60 -16.56 15.56 15.94
N GLU A 61 -16.57 16.87 16.18
CA GLU A 61 -16.09 17.89 15.23
C GLU A 61 -14.56 18.10 15.23
N ASP A 62 -13.81 17.29 15.97
CA ASP A 62 -12.37 17.41 16.07
C ASP A 62 -11.61 16.76 14.89
N TYR A 63 -10.43 17.31 14.60
CA TYR A 63 -9.39 16.76 13.73
C TYR A 63 -9.16 15.23 13.90
N ARG A 64 -9.50 14.68 15.07
CA ARG A 64 -9.44 13.24 15.38
C ARG A 64 -10.21 12.38 14.39
N TRP A 65 -11.37 12.82 13.90
CA TRP A 65 -12.13 12.09 12.88
C TRP A 65 -11.39 12.06 11.54
N VAL A 66 -10.76 13.17 11.15
CA VAL A 66 -9.97 13.28 9.91
C VAL A 66 -8.68 12.46 10.00
N MET A 67 -8.14 12.28 11.21
CA MET A 67 -6.95 11.48 11.48
C MET A 67 -7.20 9.96 11.47
N GLN A 68 -8.44 9.51 11.26
CA GLN A 68 -8.75 8.09 11.09
C GLN A 68 -8.60 7.64 9.62
N LEU A 69 -8.15 6.40 9.42
CA LEU A 69 -8.18 5.75 8.11
C LEU A 69 -9.61 5.38 7.74
N ARG A 70 -10.06 5.77 6.55
CA ARG A 70 -11.46 5.57 6.13
C ARG A 70 -11.54 4.98 4.74
N TYR A 71 -12.50 4.10 4.52
CA TYR A 71 -12.84 3.59 3.20
C TYR A 71 -14.07 4.31 2.68
N SER A 72 -14.01 4.85 1.46
CA SER A 72 -15.18 5.40 0.77
C SER A 72 -15.38 4.69 -0.55
N TRP A 73 -16.62 4.34 -0.85
CA TRP A 73 -16.99 3.86 -2.18
C TRP A 73 -17.32 5.03 -3.10
N GLN A 74 -16.56 5.20 -4.19
CA GLN A 74 -16.84 6.22 -5.20
C GLN A 74 -17.74 5.62 -6.28
N ALA A 75 -19.02 5.95 -6.24
CA ALA A 75 -20.02 5.37 -7.14
C ALA A 75 -19.78 5.68 -8.64
N GLN A 76 -19.17 6.83 -8.94
CA GLN A 76 -18.91 7.28 -10.31
C GLN A 76 -17.88 6.41 -11.03
N ASN A 77 -16.81 6.03 -10.32
CA ASN A 77 -15.72 5.23 -10.88
C ASN A 77 -15.84 3.75 -10.53
N SER A 78 -16.79 3.37 -9.67
CA SER A 78 -16.90 2.03 -9.08
C SER A 78 -15.60 1.55 -8.41
N LEU A 79 -14.89 2.50 -7.78
CA LEU A 79 -13.63 2.25 -7.09
C LEU A 79 -13.78 2.50 -5.58
N LEU A 80 -13.12 1.65 -4.79
CA LEU A 80 -12.95 1.83 -3.36
C LEU A 80 -11.71 2.68 -3.12
N GLN A 81 -11.87 3.76 -2.38
CA GLN A 81 -10.78 4.66 -2.02
C GLN A 81 -10.49 4.59 -0.52
N LEU A 82 -9.22 4.46 -0.20
CA LEU A 82 -8.68 4.58 1.14
C LEU A 82 -8.28 6.04 1.37
N HIS A 83 -8.85 6.67 2.40
CA HIS A 83 -8.55 8.04 2.81
C HIS A 83 -7.57 8.04 3.98
N ALA A 84 -6.45 8.71 3.78
CA ALA A 84 -5.49 9.06 4.80
C ALA A 84 -5.37 10.59 4.81
N ALA A 85 -5.99 11.24 5.80
CA ALA A 85 -6.11 12.69 5.89
C ALA A 85 -6.96 13.29 4.77
N TYR A 86 -6.39 14.30 4.12
CA TYR A 86 -6.88 14.99 2.95
C TYR A 86 -6.44 14.29 1.64
N ARG A 87 -5.75 13.15 1.72
CA ARG A 87 -5.35 12.37 0.54
C ARG A 87 -6.11 11.06 0.44
N SER A 88 -6.38 10.66 -0.78
CA SER A 88 -7.01 9.38 -1.11
C SER A 88 -6.07 8.52 -1.94
N LEU A 89 -6.16 7.21 -1.74
CA LEU A 89 -5.45 6.18 -2.46
C LEU A 89 -6.45 5.15 -2.96
N ASP A 90 -6.33 4.72 -4.21
CA ASP A 90 -7.17 3.66 -4.75
C ASP A 90 -6.77 2.29 -4.19
N TYR A 91 -7.78 1.54 -3.73
CA TYR A 91 -7.61 0.19 -3.17
C TYR A 91 -7.18 -0.80 -4.27
N GLY A 92 -6.22 -1.68 -3.98
CA GLY A 92 -5.62 -2.58 -4.97
C GLY A 92 -6.36 -3.90 -5.21
N TYR A 93 -7.38 -4.21 -4.41
CA TYR A 93 -8.21 -5.43 -4.54
C TYR A 93 -7.46 -6.76 -4.44
N GLU A 94 -6.29 -6.77 -3.83
CA GLU A 94 -5.58 -8.01 -3.62
C GLU A 94 -6.17 -8.84 -2.48
N TYR A 95 -6.10 -10.15 -2.67
CA TYR A 95 -6.59 -11.11 -1.71
C TYR A 95 -5.52 -11.42 -0.68
N ASN A 96 -5.75 -10.94 0.55
CA ASN A 96 -4.78 -11.08 1.65
C ASN A 96 -4.85 -12.44 2.39
N GLY A 97 -5.70 -13.37 1.93
CA GLY A 97 -5.84 -14.68 2.57
C GLY A 97 -6.52 -14.64 3.95
N CYS A 98 -6.70 -15.82 4.55
CA CYS A 98 -7.24 -15.99 5.92
C CYS A 98 -6.13 -15.98 7.00
N GLY A 99 -4.87 -15.83 6.59
CA GLY A 99 -3.69 -16.13 7.41
C GLY A 99 -2.63 -15.04 7.49
N SER A 100 -2.97 -13.77 7.23
CA SER A 100 -1.98 -12.68 7.33
C SER A 100 -2.55 -11.46 8.09
N PRO A 101 -1.77 -10.80 8.98
CA PRO A 101 -0.98 -11.41 10.06
C PRO A 101 -1.38 -10.88 11.45
N ASP A 102 -0.69 -11.39 12.48
CA ASP A 102 -0.70 -11.08 13.92
C ASP A 102 -0.31 -9.62 14.26
N TYR A 103 -0.81 -8.65 13.49
CA TYR A 103 -0.53 -7.24 13.70
C TYR A 103 -1.67 -6.58 14.47
N VAL A 104 -1.39 -6.26 15.73
CA VAL A 104 -2.33 -5.53 16.58
C VAL A 104 -2.14 -4.04 16.36
N VAL A 105 -3.19 -3.36 15.89
CA VAL A 105 -3.18 -1.91 15.72
C VAL A 105 -3.15 -1.23 17.09
N THR A 106 -2.03 -0.59 17.41
CA THR A 106 -1.89 0.29 18.59
C THR A 106 -1.96 1.77 18.16
N PRO A 107 -2.24 2.72 19.08
CA PRO A 107 -2.28 4.15 18.74
C PRO A 107 -0.96 4.70 18.17
N LEU A 108 0.19 4.12 18.54
CA LEU A 108 1.49 4.51 17.99
C LEU A 108 1.63 4.01 16.55
N SER A 109 1.36 2.73 16.36
CA SER A 109 1.32 2.03 15.09
C SER A 109 0.39 2.67 14.07
N GLU A 110 -0.81 3.07 14.49
CA GLU A 110 -1.82 3.72 13.66
C GLU A 110 -1.31 5.03 13.06
N ARG A 111 -0.61 5.85 13.86
CA ARG A 111 0.00 7.11 13.37
C ARG A 111 1.05 6.86 12.30
N VAL A 112 1.91 5.85 12.50
CA VAL A 112 2.94 5.49 11.53
C VAL A 112 2.30 4.99 10.24
N LEU A 113 1.28 4.13 10.32
CA LEU A 113 0.51 3.65 9.17
C LEU A 113 -0.12 4.82 8.40
N TYR A 114 -0.75 5.75 9.13
CA TYR A 114 -1.41 6.90 8.54
C TYR A 114 -0.45 7.79 7.76
N VAL A 115 0.70 8.16 8.36
CA VAL A 115 1.73 8.97 7.69
C VAL A 115 2.31 8.23 6.48
N THR A 116 2.54 6.93 6.61
CA THR A 116 3.04 6.08 5.52
C THR A 116 2.07 6.09 4.35
N LEU A 117 0.78 5.81 4.59
CA LEU A 117 -0.26 5.80 3.55
C LEU A 117 -0.46 7.18 2.92
N ALA A 118 -0.40 8.26 3.72
CA ALA A 118 -0.51 9.63 3.22
C ALA A 118 0.69 10.05 2.35
N ALA A 119 1.90 9.55 2.65
CA ALA A 119 3.09 9.74 1.83
C ALA A 119 3.01 8.94 0.52
N LEU A 120 2.50 7.70 0.59
CA LEU A 120 2.30 6.86 -0.58
C LEU A 120 1.21 7.42 -1.52
N ALA A 121 0.14 7.98 -0.97
CA ALA A 121 -0.85 8.74 -1.73
C ALA A 121 -0.28 10.01 -2.37
N ALA A 122 0.88 10.49 -1.91
CA ALA A 122 1.64 11.58 -2.51
C ALA A 122 2.64 11.13 -3.58
N HIS A 123 2.75 9.83 -3.83
CA HIS A 123 3.84 9.21 -4.61
C HIS A 123 5.25 9.50 -4.06
N THR A 124 5.36 9.86 -2.78
CA THR A 124 6.66 10.01 -2.12
C THR A 124 6.98 8.73 -1.33
N PRO A 125 8.15 8.10 -1.55
CA PRO A 125 8.50 6.89 -0.83
C PRO A 125 8.71 7.16 0.67
N PRO A 126 7.93 6.57 1.59
CA PRO A 126 8.13 6.75 3.01
C PRO A 126 9.38 6.00 3.48
N LEU A 127 10.11 6.64 4.37
CA LEU A 127 11.26 6.07 5.05
C LEU A 127 10.92 5.82 6.52
N LEU A 128 10.95 4.56 6.95
CA LEU A 128 10.85 4.23 8.37
C LEU A 128 12.24 4.03 8.97
N THR A 129 12.51 4.78 10.03
CA THR A 129 13.69 4.65 10.88
C THR A 129 13.28 4.05 12.23
N GLY A 130 14.15 3.27 12.84
CA GLY A 130 13.86 2.56 14.08
C GLY A 130 14.88 1.47 14.35
N GLU A 131 14.91 0.99 15.58
CA GLU A 131 15.81 -0.07 16.04
C GLU A 131 15.43 -1.44 15.43
N CYS A 132 16.33 -2.41 15.55
CA CYS A 132 16.03 -3.79 15.16
C CYS A 132 14.91 -4.35 16.05
N GLY A 133 13.94 -5.05 15.44
CA GLY A 133 12.80 -5.62 16.19
C GLY A 133 11.64 -4.66 16.45
N SER A 134 11.70 -3.39 16.02
CA SER A 134 10.63 -2.41 16.23
C SER A 134 9.36 -2.62 15.35
N GLY A 135 9.19 -3.80 14.76
CA GLY A 135 8.02 -4.14 13.94
C GLY A 135 7.87 -3.33 12.64
N ARG A 136 8.94 -2.74 12.09
CA ARG A 136 8.88 -1.95 10.84
C ARG A 136 8.37 -2.75 9.64
N GLN A 137 8.82 -4.00 9.52
CA GLN A 137 8.36 -4.88 8.45
C GLN A 137 6.87 -5.21 8.60
N SER A 138 6.45 -5.63 9.79
CA SER A 138 5.03 -5.90 10.08
C SER A 138 4.14 -4.67 9.89
N LEU A 139 4.64 -3.48 10.18
CA LEU A 139 3.97 -2.20 9.89
C LEU A 139 3.74 -2.02 8.38
N MET A 140 4.75 -2.29 7.56
CA MET A 140 4.63 -2.15 6.10
C MET A 140 3.74 -3.23 5.47
N GLU A 141 3.83 -4.47 5.96
CA GLU A 141 2.93 -5.56 5.57
C GLU A 141 1.48 -5.23 5.95
N ALA A 142 1.24 -4.66 7.13
CA ALA A 142 -0.07 -4.18 7.54
C ALA A 142 -0.57 -3.02 6.65
N ALA A 143 0.30 -2.06 6.29
CA ALA A 143 -0.06 -0.97 5.37
C ALA A 143 -0.49 -1.50 4.00
N ALA A 144 0.26 -2.46 3.45
CA ALA A 144 -0.05 -3.11 2.18
C ALA A 144 -1.38 -3.88 2.25
N HIS A 145 -1.62 -4.59 3.35
CA HIS A 145 -2.88 -5.27 3.60
C HIS A 145 -4.07 -4.28 3.66
N ILE A 146 -3.92 -3.14 4.36
CA ILE A 146 -4.94 -2.09 4.46
C ILE A 146 -5.26 -1.46 3.09
N ALA A 147 -4.24 -1.29 2.25
CA ALA A 147 -4.39 -0.80 0.88
C ALA A 147 -4.82 -1.87 -0.14
N GLY A 148 -4.79 -3.14 0.26
CA GLY A 148 -5.09 -4.28 -0.61
C GLY A 148 -4.12 -4.39 -1.79
N ARG A 149 -2.81 -4.20 -1.56
CA ARG A 149 -1.76 -4.26 -2.60
C ARG A 149 -0.64 -5.22 -2.21
N PHE A 150 0.03 -5.77 -3.22
CA PHE A 150 1.08 -6.77 -3.02
C PHE A 150 2.31 -6.08 -2.50
N LEU A 151 2.87 -6.58 -1.41
CA LEU A 151 4.16 -6.10 -0.92
C LEU A 151 5.27 -7.09 -1.28
N LEU A 152 6.09 -6.70 -2.25
CA LEU A 152 7.33 -7.40 -2.58
C LEU A 152 8.43 -6.91 -1.62
N THR A 153 8.95 -7.82 -0.79
CA THR A 153 10.04 -7.51 0.15
C THR A 153 11.37 -7.97 -0.41
N PHE A 154 12.38 -7.09 -0.38
CA PHE A 154 13.74 -7.40 -0.82
C PHE A 154 14.77 -6.89 0.17
N SER A 155 15.71 -7.75 0.56
CA SER A 155 16.81 -7.39 1.45
C SER A 155 18.04 -7.01 0.65
N LEU A 156 18.59 -5.82 0.95
CA LEU A 156 19.83 -5.36 0.36
C LEU A 156 21.02 -5.91 1.15
N SER A 157 21.96 -6.48 0.41
CA SER A 157 23.25 -6.94 0.91
C SER A 157 24.39 -6.17 0.21
N PRO A 158 25.62 -6.14 0.77
CA PRO A 158 26.75 -5.46 0.12
C PRO A 158 27.11 -6.06 -1.25
N PHE A 159 26.72 -7.31 -1.51
CA PHE A 159 26.95 -8.03 -2.77
C PHE A 159 25.82 -7.83 -3.79
N THR A 160 24.81 -7.03 -3.47
CA THR A 160 23.67 -6.80 -4.37
C THR A 160 24.14 -6.02 -5.59
N SER A 161 23.89 -6.58 -6.77
CA SER A 161 24.23 -5.91 -8.03
C SER A 161 23.17 -4.88 -8.43
N VAL A 162 23.59 -3.82 -9.13
CA VAL A 162 22.65 -2.81 -9.68
C VAL A 162 21.68 -3.44 -10.68
N ALA A 163 22.12 -4.45 -11.44
CA ALA A 163 21.28 -5.15 -12.41
C ALA A 163 20.15 -5.96 -11.75
N SER A 164 20.42 -6.58 -10.60
CA SER A 164 19.39 -7.27 -9.81
C SER A 164 18.36 -6.28 -9.23
N LEU A 165 18.83 -5.11 -8.80
CA LEU A 165 17.95 -4.08 -8.25
C LEU A 165 17.06 -3.45 -9.33
N SER A 166 17.61 -3.18 -10.51
CA SER A 166 16.85 -2.62 -11.63
C SER A 166 15.84 -3.60 -12.20
N SER A 167 16.19 -4.89 -12.31
CA SER A 167 15.24 -5.92 -12.78
C SER A 167 14.07 -6.11 -11.81
N MET A 168 14.33 -6.07 -10.51
CA MET A 168 13.28 -6.12 -9.50
C MET A 168 12.39 -4.89 -9.53
N LEU A 169 12.96 -3.67 -9.64
CA LEU A 169 12.18 -2.44 -9.79
C LEU A 169 11.31 -2.48 -11.05
N ALA A 170 11.86 -2.93 -12.18
CA ALA A 170 11.11 -3.11 -13.42
C ALA A 170 9.97 -4.12 -13.25
N GLY A 171 10.20 -5.25 -12.57
CA GLY A 171 9.16 -6.23 -12.25
C GLY A 171 8.05 -5.64 -11.38
N SER A 172 8.40 -4.85 -10.37
CA SER A 172 7.45 -4.14 -9.51
C SER A 172 6.66 -3.08 -10.28
N LEU A 173 7.27 -2.39 -11.25
CA LEU A 173 6.60 -1.44 -12.15
C LEU A 173 5.57 -2.11 -13.04
N VAL A 174 5.93 -3.24 -13.66
CA VAL A 174 5.03 -3.97 -14.56
C VAL A 174 3.89 -4.64 -13.79
N GLY A 175 4.16 -5.19 -12.61
CA GLY A 175 3.13 -5.76 -11.74
C GLY A 175 2.34 -4.70 -10.96
N GLY A 176 2.85 -3.48 -10.89
CA GLY A 176 2.39 -2.39 -10.01
C GLY A 176 2.24 -2.78 -8.53
N SER A 177 3.07 -3.72 -8.08
CA SER A 177 3.20 -4.09 -6.67
C SER A 177 3.97 -3.03 -5.90
N TRP A 178 3.77 -2.99 -4.58
CA TRP A 178 4.61 -2.20 -3.69
C TRP A 178 5.94 -2.90 -3.44
N LEU A 179 7.04 -2.15 -3.46
CA LEU A 179 8.37 -2.67 -3.18
C LEU A 179 8.85 -2.16 -1.83
N TYR A 180 9.21 -3.08 -0.94
CA TYR A 180 9.79 -2.79 0.37
C TYR A 180 11.27 -3.21 0.41
N LEU A 181 12.15 -2.22 0.61
CA LEU A 181 13.60 -2.45 0.69
C LEU A 181 14.05 -2.51 2.14
N ARG A 182 14.60 -3.66 2.51
CA ARG A 182 15.21 -3.92 3.81
C ARG A 182 16.71 -3.67 3.78
N GLU A 183 17.26 -3.32 4.94
CA GLU A 183 18.71 -3.26 5.19
C GLU A 183 19.46 -2.32 4.24
N CYS A 184 18.85 -1.19 3.83
CA CYS A 184 19.49 -0.21 2.93
C CYS A 184 20.84 0.33 3.46
N GLU A 185 21.07 0.26 4.77
CA GLU A 185 22.33 0.69 5.39
C GLU A 185 23.51 -0.25 5.10
N GLN A 186 23.24 -1.50 4.71
CA GLN A 186 24.28 -2.49 4.36
C GLN A 186 24.63 -2.45 2.86
N ALA A 187 23.88 -1.71 2.05
CA ALA A 187 24.09 -1.62 0.63
C ALA A 187 25.35 -0.81 0.29
N SER A 188 26.01 -1.15 -0.82
CA SER A 188 27.13 -0.35 -1.31
C SER A 188 26.66 1.05 -1.75
N PRO A 189 27.49 2.09 -1.58
CA PRO A 189 27.10 3.46 -1.94
C PRO A 189 26.78 3.61 -3.43
N VAL A 190 27.39 2.77 -4.29
CA VAL A 190 27.12 2.72 -5.73
C VAL A 190 25.67 2.29 -6.00
N VAL A 191 25.19 1.26 -5.30
CA VAL A 191 23.81 0.76 -5.46
C VAL A 191 22.80 1.78 -4.94
N LEU A 192 23.09 2.44 -3.83
CA LEU A 192 22.22 3.48 -3.27
C LEU A 192 22.11 4.70 -4.19
N SER A 193 23.22 5.15 -4.78
CA SER A 193 23.20 6.23 -5.77
C SER A 193 22.43 5.85 -7.03
N ALA A 194 22.63 4.62 -7.53
CA ALA A 194 21.88 4.13 -8.68
C ALA A 194 20.37 4.06 -8.40
N LEU A 195 19.98 3.56 -7.23
CA LEU A 195 18.60 3.51 -6.79
C LEU A 195 17.99 4.92 -6.69
N ALA A 196 18.68 5.87 -6.08
CA ALA A 196 18.20 7.25 -5.95
C ALA A 196 17.92 7.88 -7.33
N SER A 197 18.83 7.69 -8.28
CA SER A 197 18.64 8.14 -9.66
C SER A 197 17.44 7.49 -10.34
N MET A 198 17.23 6.18 -10.16
CA MET A 198 16.05 5.49 -10.70
C MET A 198 14.75 6.05 -10.11
N LEU A 199 14.68 6.25 -8.80
CA LEU A 199 13.49 6.79 -8.13
C LEU A 199 13.17 8.22 -8.56
N LEU A 200 14.20 9.06 -8.69
CA LEU A 200 14.03 10.41 -9.19
C LEU A 200 13.45 10.41 -10.61
N ASN A 201 13.98 9.57 -11.50
CA ASN A 201 13.48 9.46 -12.87
C ASN A 201 12.02 8.99 -12.93
N LEU A 202 11.62 8.05 -12.06
CA LEU A 202 10.24 7.59 -11.96
C LEU A 202 9.30 8.69 -11.47
N ASN A 203 9.70 9.44 -10.45
CA ASN A 203 8.90 10.56 -9.94
C ASN A 203 8.73 11.67 -10.98
N LEU A 204 9.82 12.03 -11.68
CA LEU A 204 9.75 12.99 -12.77
C LEU A 204 8.82 12.48 -13.87
N ALA A 205 8.96 11.23 -14.29
CA ALA A 205 8.09 10.65 -15.29
C ALA A 205 6.62 10.67 -14.88
N HIS A 206 6.31 10.35 -13.62
CA HIS A 206 4.94 10.45 -13.10
C HIS A 206 4.39 11.88 -13.16
N ILE A 207 5.19 12.88 -12.76
CA ILE A 207 4.80 14.30 -12.85
C ILE A 207 4.51 14.66 -14.31
N TYR A 208 5.36 14.26 -15.26
CA TYR A 208 5.13 14.50 -16.69
C TYR A 208 3.89 13.78 -17.21
N THR A 209 3.63 12.53 -16.81
CA THR A 209 2.42 11.79 -17.22
C THR A 209 1.15 12.41 -16.63
N SER A 210 1.20 12.90 -15.39
CA SER A 210 0.08 13.62 -14.76
C SER A 210 -0.23 14.96 -15.44
N ALA A 211 0.78 15.60 -16.03
CA ALA A 211 0.63 16.81 -16.83
C ALA A 211 0.25 16.53 -18.29
N ASN A 212 0.66 15.37 -18.85
CA ASN A 212 0.40 14.93 -20.22
C ASN A 212 0.24 13.39 -20.29
N PRO A 213 -0.97 12.84 -20.48
CA PRO A 213 -1.26 11.41 -20.36
C PRO A 213 -0.71 10.52 -21.50
N VAL A 214 0.09 11.07 -22.41
CA VAL A 214 0.57 10.39 -23.65
C VAL A 214 1.95 9.74 -23.48
N ILE A 215 2.62 9.93 -22.34
CA ILE A 215 3.98 9.43 -22.12
C ILE A 215 3.93 8.10 -21.35
N GLN A 216 4.27 6.99 -22.02
CA GLN A 216 4.57 5.71 -21.36
C GLN A 216 6.09 5.53 -21.19
N VAL A 217 6.49 5.07 -20.01
CA VAL A 217 7.88 4.87 -19.60
C VAL A 217 8.25 3.41 -19.82
N ASN A 218 9.34 3.14 -20.54
CA ASN A 218 9.83 1.77 -20.69
C ASN A 218 10.57 1.30 -19.41
N THR A 219 10.46 0.01 -19.12
CA THR A 219 11.05 -0.79 -18.02
C THR A 219 12.54 -0.60 -17.72
N ALA A 220 13.28 0.14 -18.56
CA ALA A 220 14.71 0.43 -18.38
C ALA A 220 15.00 1.82 -17.79
N GLY A 221 13.99 2.62 -17.42
CA GLY A 221 14.20 3.97 -16.88
C GLY A 221 14.80 4.97 -17.88
N LYS A 222 14.82 4.64 -19.17
CA LYS A 222 15.15 5.56 -20.27
C LYS A 222 13.87 6.24 -20.75
N LEU A 223 13.84 7.57 -20.66
CA LEU A 223 12.88 8.42 -21.36
C LEU A 223 13.16 8.30 -22.87
N LEU A 224 12.40 7.47 -23.57
CA LEU A 224 12.37 7.45 -25.02
C LEU A 224 11.11 8.16 -25.49
N GLY A 225 11.29 9.03 -26.47
CA GLY A 225 10.28 9.93 -27.01
C GLY A 225 9.01 9.23 -27.48
N THR A 226 8.01 10.10 -27.60
CA THR A 226 6.65 9.88 -28.12
C THR A 226 6.58 8.84 -29.25
N CYS A 227 5.73 7.83 -29.08
CA CYS A 227 5.06 7.17 -30.21
C CYS A 227 3.63 6.78 -29.82
N ARG A 228 2.71 7.32 -30.62
CA ARG A 228 1.27 7.05 -30.70
C ARG A 228 1.03 5.71 -31.42
N ALA A 229 -0.06 5.01 -31.06
CA ALA A 229 -0.71 3.82 -31.67
C ALA A 229 -0.79 2.66 -30.65
N LEU A 230 -1.93 2.11 -30.25
CA LEU A 230 -3.33 2.13 -30.69
C LEU A 230 -4.23 1.99 -29.46
#